data_AF-A0A6J8EPA9-F1
#
_entry.id   AF-A0A6J8EPA9-F1
#
_cell.length_a   1.000
_cell.length_b   1.000
_cell.length_c   1.000
_cell.angle_alpha   90.00
_cell.angle_beta   90.00
_cell.angle_gamma   90.00
#
_symmetry.space_group_name_H-M   'P 1'
#
loop_
_entity.id
_entity.type
_entity.pdbx_description
1 polymer ?
#
loop_
_entity_poly.entity_id
_entity_poly.type
_entity_poly.pdbx_seq_one_letter_code
_entity_poly.pdbx_strand_id
1 'polypeptide(L)'
;MKISRVPTCPTPRKFLWNDDSICKFQQALQLPSVTSQLDQFVHNNVYSLDQDGIDIAVNDFQSCINEAANIALKQRKVKVTGKKKKDKPWYNTLLHDLKKSLDHYSRVLSLNPFNKELRAKCFHLSKTYNKTRKEKRRNYFKDLMVKLKNTSQSNPKTFWDIINTLKSSDQENKESGIDAES
;
A
#
# COMPACT_ATOMS: atom_id res chain seq x y z
N MET A 1 21.61 -30.12 12.79
CA MET A 1 20.82 -29.78 11.58
C MET A 1 19.60 -28.97 12.01
N LYS A 2 19.45 -27.72 11.58
CA LYS A 2 18.26 -26.90 11.88
C LYS A 2 17.26 -27.09 10.74
N ILE A 3 16.14 -27.77 11.02
CA ILE A 3 15.02 -27.86 10.06
C ILE A 3 14.39 -26.46 9.99
N SER A 4 14.64 -25.77 8.88
CA SER A 4 13.97 -24.53 8.52
C SER A 4 12.48 -24.84 8.32
N ARG A 5 11.64 -24.45 9.28
CA ARG A 5 10.19 -24.53 9.12
C ARG A 5 9.80 -23.46 8.10
N VAL A 6 9.56 -23.87 6.87
CA VAL A 6 8.88 -23.03 5.87
C VAL A 6 7.55 -22.62 6.50
N PRO A 7 7.23 -21.32 6.63
CA PRO A 7 5.95 -20.90 7.15
C PRO A 7 4.89 -21.20 6.08
N THR A 8 4.39 -22.43 6.07
CA THR A 8 3.21 -22.83 5.30
C THR A 8 1.98 -22.32 6.04
N CYS A 9 1.70 -21.03 5.90
CA CYS A 9 0.34 -20.55 5.97
C CYS A 9 -0.13 -20.24 4.55
N PRO A 10 -0.55 -21.26 3.77
CA PRO A 10 -1.21 -21.05 2.49
C PRO A 10 -2.63 -20.49 2.66
N THR A 11 -3.11 -20.34 3.90
CA THR A 11 -4.45 -19.80 4.14
C THR A 11 -4.47 -18.28 3.93
N PRO A 12 -5.47 -17.77 3.18
CA PRO A 12 -5.59 -16.35 2.93
C PRO A 12 -5.73 -15.59 4.26
N ARG A 13 -4.82 -14.64 4.52
CA ARG A 13 -4.79 -13.75 5.72
C ARG A 13 -6.05 -12.86 5.90
N LYS A 14 -7.07 -13.10 5.09
CA LYS A 14 -8.34 -12.37 5.01
C LYS A 14 -9.28 -12.72 6.15
N PHE A 15 -9.24 -13.94 6.69
CA PHE A 15 -10.18 -14.41 7.70
C PHE A 15 -9.50 -14.62 9.06
N LEU A 16 -10.24 -14.35 10.13
CA LEU A 16 -9.84 -14.64 11.50
C LEU A 16 -10.54 -15.93 11.96
N TRP A 17 -9.74 -16.91 12.38
CA TRP A 17 -10.22 -18.14 12.99
C TRP A 17 -10.21 -17.97 14.51
N ASN A 18 -11.37 -18.15 15.12
CA ASN A 18 -11.58 -18.24 16.57
C ASN A 18 -11.98 -19.67 16.94
N ASP A 19 -12.13 -19.96 18.23
CA ASP A 19 -12.46 -21.32 18.71
C ASP A 19 -13.79 -21.85 18.11
N ASP A 20 -14.80 -20.99 17.94
CA ASP A 20 -16.09 -21.36 17.32
C ASP A 20 -16.05 -21.43 15.78
N SER A 21 -14.98 -20.95 15.14
CA SER A 21 -14.93 -20.79 13.69
C SER A 21 -15.03 -22.12 12.95
N ILE A 22 -14.53 -23.21 13.54
CA ILE A 22 -14.58 -24.54 12.94
C ILE A 22 -16.03 -25.01 12.79
N CYS A 23 -16.82 -24.93 13.87
CA CYS A 23 -18.21 -25.35 13.86
C CYS A 23 -19.05 -24.51 12.88
N LYS A 24 -18.85 -23.19 12.88
CA LYS A 24 -19.53 -22.28 11.95
C LYS A 24 -19.18 -22.57 10.49
N PHE A 25 -17.91 -22.89 10.21
CA PHE A 25 -17.46 -23.22 8.86
C PHE A 25 -18.05 -24.55 8.39
N GLN A 26 -18.09 -25.56 9.25
CA GLN A 26 -18.76 -26.83 8.95
C GLN A 26 -20.25 -26.66 8.67
N GLN A 27 -20.94 -25.83 9.46
CA GLN A 27 -22.35 -25.49 9.21
C GLN A 27 -22.52 -24.74 7.89
N ALA A 28 -21.62 -23.80 7.57
CA ALA A 28 -21.66 -23.07 6.31
C ALA A 28 -21.45 -23.98 5.09
N LEU A 29 -20.62 -25.02 5.20
CA LEU A 29 -20.43 -26.03 4.15
C LEU A 29 -21.69 -26.85 3.88
N GLN A 30 -22.63 -26.93 4.83
CA GLN A 30 -23.90 -27.65 4.68
C GLN A 30 -25.02 -26.76 4.09
N LEU A 31 -24.75 -25.48 3.86
CA LEU A 31 -25.77 -24.58 3.31
C LEU A 31 -26.01 -24.89 1.83
N PRO A 32 -27.28 -24.82 1.36
CA PRO A 32 -27.62 -25.13 -0.03
C PRO A 32 -26.78 -24.38 -1.07
N SER A 33 -26.41 -23.12 -0.80
CA SER A 33 -25.61 -22.33 -1.75
C SER A 33 -24.22 -22.91 -1.97
N VAL A 34 -23.55 -23.34 -0.89
CA VAL A 34 -22.21 -23.92 -0.94
C VAL A 34 -22.26 -25.37 -1.40
N THR A 35 -23.24 -26.15 -0.94
CA THR A 35 -23.39 -27.55 -1.36
C THR A 35 -23.68 -27.65 -2.84
N SER A 36 -24.54 -26.79 -3.41
CA SER A 36 -24.80 -26.80 -4.86
C SER A 36 -23.55 -26.47 -5.68
N GLN A 37 -22.68 -25.57 -5.21
CA GLN A 37 -21.40 -25.28 -5.88
C GLN A 37 -20.42 -26.45 -5.77
N LEU A 38 -20.33 -27.09 -4.61
CA LEU A 38 -19.51 -28.28 -4.42
C LEU A 38 -20.02 -29.44 -5.27
N ASP A 39 -21.34 -29.64 -5.35
CA ASP A 39 -21.96 -30.66 -6.18
C ASP A 39 -21.68 -30.39 -7.66
N GLN A 40 -21.77 -29.13 -8.11
CA GLN A 40 -21.41 -28.73 -9.46
C GLN A 40 -19.93 -28.98 -9.74
N PHE A 41 -19.04 -28.63 -8.80
CA PHE A 41 -17.61 -28.87 -8.89
C PHE A 41 -17.29 -30.37 -9.03
N VAL A 42 -17.95 -31.23 -8.25
CA VAL A 42 -17.70 -32.68 -8.24
C VAL A 42 -18.31 -33.40 -9.45
N HIS A 43 -19.53 -33.02 -9.85
CA HIS A 43 -20.32 -33.82 -10.80
C HIS A 43 -20.46 -33.22 -12.19
N ASN A 44 -20.41 -31.89 -12.33
CA ASN A 44 -20.82 -31.22 -13.57
C ASN A 44 -19.66 -30.64 -14.39
N ASN A 45 -18.46 -30.52 -13.82
CA ASN A 45 -17.34 -29.88 -14.50
C ASN A 45 -16.40 -30.92 -15.11
N VAL A 46 -16.49 -31.05 -16.44
CA VAL A 46 -15.46 -31.75 -17.22
C VAL A 46 -14.27 -30.80 -17.40
N TYR A 47 -13.35 -30.84 -16.45
CA TYR A 47 -12.09 -30.11 -16.57
C TYR A 47 -11.17 -30.80 -17.57
N SER A 48 -10.54 -30.03 -18.45
CA SER A 48 -9.46 -30.53 -19.31
C SER A 48 -8.24 -30.93 -18.47
N LEU A 49 -7.46 -31.89 -18.97
CA LEU A 49 -6.24 -32.38 -18.28
C LEU A 49 -4.99 -31.55 -18.61
N ASP A 50 -5.17 -30.39 -19.24
CA ASP A 50 -4.12 -29.42 -19.48
C ASP A 50 -3.99 -28.44 -18.30
N GLN A 51 -2.96 -27.59 -18.37
CA GLN A 51 -2.69 -26.61 -17.32
C GLN A 51 -3.89 -25.68 -17.09
N ASP A 52 -4.56 -25.27 -18.16
CA ASP A 52 -5.71 -24.37 -18.08
C ASP A 52 -6.88 -25.03 -17.35
N GLY A 53 -7.19 -26.30 -17.63
CA GLY A 53 -8.23 -27.04 -16.93
C GLY A 53 -7.92 -27.24 -15.45
N ILE A 54 -6.66 -27.47 -15.08
CA ILE A 54 -6.21 -27.54 -13.69
C ILE A 54 -6.42 -26.19 -13.00
N ASP A 55 -6.04 -25.09 -13.64
CA ASP A 55 -6.18 -23.75 -13.05
C ASP A 55 -7.64 -23.36 -12.84
N ILE A 56 -8.53 -23.72 -13.78
CA ILE A 56 -9.98 -23.53 -13.62
C ILE A 56 -10.50 -24.36 -12.43
N ALA A 57 -10.15 -25.64 -12.34
CA ALA A 57 -10.58 -26.49 -11.23
C ALA A 57 -10.12 -25.95 -9.86
N VAL A 58 -8.86 -25.49 -9.78
CA VAL A 58 -8.34 -24.87 -8.56
C VAL A 58 -9.11 -23.60 -8.19
N ASN A 59 -9.43 -22.76 -9.18
CA ASN A 59 -10.19 -21.52 -8.95
C ASN A 59 -11.62 -21.80 -8.48
N ASP A 60 -12.31 -22.76 -9.10
CA ASP A 60 -13.67 -23.15 -8.71
C ASP A 60 -13.71 -23.71 -7.29
N PHE A 61 -12.77 -24.60 -6.96
CA PHE A 61 -12.63 -25.13 -5.59
C PHE A 61 -12.35 -24.00 -4.59
N GLN A 62 -11.43 -23.10 -4.91
CA GLN A 62 -11.15 -21.94 -4.06
C GLN A 62 -12.37 -21.04 -3.89
N SER A 63 -13.20 -20.86 -4.93
CA SER A 63 -14.44 -20.10 -4.86
C SER A 63 -15.41 -20.71 -3.84
N CYS A 64 -15.64 -22.03 -3.90
CA CYS A 64 -16.50 -22.75 -2.97
C CYS A 64 -16.04 -22.56 -1.51
N ILE A 65 -14.75 -22.76 -1.26
CA ILE A 65 -14.16 -22.60 0.08
C ILE A 65 -14.23 -21.14 0.56
N ASN A 66 -14.03 -20.17 -0.34
CA ASN A 66 -14.13 -18.75 0.00
C ASN A 66 -15.57 -18.34 0.32
N GLU A 67 -16.58 -18.90 -0.34
CA GLU A 67 -17.99 -18.64 -0.02
C GLU A 67 -18.32 -19.12 1.40
N ALA A 68 -18.00 -20.37 1.71
CA ALA A 68 -18.17 -20.91 3.07
C ALA A 68 -17.42 -20.06 4.11
N ALA A 69 -16.20 -19.61 3.78
CA ALA A 69 -15.40 -18.77 4.65
C ALA A 69 -16.04 -17.39 4.87
N ASN A 70 -16.62 -16.79 3.84
CA ASN A 70 -17.29 -15.49 3.94
C ASN A 70 -18.56 -15.55 4.81
N ILE A 71 -19.26 -16.69 4.80
CA ILE A 71 -20.44 -16.90 5.63
C ILE A 71 -20.03 -17.14 7.09
N ALA A 72 -19.05 -18.00 7.33
CA ALA A 72 -18.72 -18.49 8.66
C ALA A 72 -17.72 -17.62 9.43
N LEU A 73 -16.77 -16.98 8.74
CA LEU A 73 -15.58 -16.39 9.35
C LEU A 73 -15.64 -14.87 9.33
N LYS A 74 -15.13 -14.29 10.43
CA LYS A 74 -14.97 -12.84 10.50
C LYS A 74 -13.81 -12.43 9.60
N GLN A 75 -14.10 -11.56 8.63
CA GLN A 75 -13.04 -10.93 7.85
C GLN A 75 -12.16 -10.07 8.76
N ARG A 76 -10.84 -10.22 8.62
CA ARG A 76 -9.85 -9.36 9.24
C ARG A 76 -10.04 -7.96 8.69
N LYS A 77 -10.58 -7.06 9.51
CA LYS A 77 -10.61 -5.64 9.17
C LYS A 77 -9.17 -5.20 8.92
N VAL A 78 -8.87 -4.84 7.67
CA VAL A 78 -7.63 -4.14 7.36
C VAL A 78 -7.71 -2.85 8.15
N LYS A 79 -6.94 -2.74 9.23
CA LYS A 79 -6.81 -1.47 9.93
C LYS A 79 -6.26 -0.53 8.86
N VAL A 80 -7.05 0.46 8.45
CA VAL A 80 -6.56 1.55 7.61
C VAL A 80 -5.64 2.37 8.52
N THR A 81 -4.43 1.88 8.71
CA THR A 81 -3.38 2.52 9.51
C THR A 81 -2.81 3.63 8.66
N GLY A 82 -3.58 4.70 8.52
CA GLY A 82 -3.17 5.87 7.78
C GLY A 82 -4.24 6.92 7.88
N LYS A 83 -4.06 7.88 8.81
CA LYS A 83 -4.63 9.22 8.57
C LYS A 83 -4.12 9.62 7.19
N LYS A 84 -5.02 9.96 6.26
CA LYS A 84 -4.63 10.51 4.96
C LYS A 84 -3.69 11.68 5.29
N LYS A 85 -2.39 11.52 4.98
CA LYS A 85 -1.45 12.62 5.16
C LYS A 85 -1.99 13.74 4.28
N LYS A 86 -2.18 14.93 4.84
CA LYS A 86 -2.62 16.09 4.05
C LYS A 86 -1.62 16.25 2.92
N ASP A 87 -2.11 16.35 1.69
CA ASP A 87 -1.24 16.56 0.55
C ASP A 87 -0.49 17.88 0.77
N LYS A 88 0.84 17.79 0.69
CA LYS A 88 1.68 18.96 0.89
C LYS A 88 1.51 19.86 -0.34
N PRO A 89 1.18 21.15 -0.18
CA PRO A 89 0.87 22.03 -1.31
C PRO A 89 2.04 22.23 -2.29
N TRP A 90 3.27 22.01 -1.84
CA TRP A 90 4.48 22.06 -2.67
C TRP A 90 4.83 20.72 -3.35
N TYR A 91 4.11 19.64 -3.03
CA TYR A 91 4.35 18.30 -3.57
C TYR A 91 3.49 18.08 -4.82
N ASN A 92 4.11 18.25 -5.99
CA ASN A 92 3.43 18.19 -7.28
C ASN A 92 3.53 16.80 -7.95
N THR A 93 2.87 16.65 -9.10
CA THR A 93 2.89 15.43 -9.93
C THR A 93 4.31 14.99 -10.29
N LEU A 94 5.19 15.92 -10.64
CA LEU A 94 6.60 15.62 -10.93
C LEU A 94 7.31 14.88 -9.78
N LEU A 95 7.14 15.35 -8.53
CA LEU A 95 7.73 14.68 -7.37
C LEU A 95 7.09 13.32 -7.11
N HIS A 96 5.80 13.19 -7.36
CA HIS A 96 5.10 11.92 -7.28
C HIS A 96 5.66 10.91 -8.30
N ASP A 97 5.89 11.33 -9.54
CA ASP A 97 6.42 10.47 -10.59
C ASP A 97 7.86 10.05 -10.31
N LEU A 98 8.72 10.98 -9.88
CA LEU A 98 10.08 10.66 -9.43
C LEU A 98 10.09 9.65 -8.28
N LYS A 99 9.18 9.82 -7.31
CA LYS A 99 9.05 8.88 -6.18
C LYS A 99 8.57 7.50 -6.64
N LYS A 100 7.59 7.45 -7.53
CA LYS A 100 7.08 6.20 -8.12
C LYS A 100 8.17 5.45 -8.90
N SER A 101 8.96 6.16 -9.70
CA SER A 101 10.11 5.58 -10.41
C SER A 101 11.16 5.07 -9.42
N LEU A 102 11.49 5.85 -8.38
CA LEU A 102 12.42 5.42 -7.34
C LEU A 102 11.96 4.14 -6.63
N ASP A 103 10.68 4.07 -6.24
CA ASP A 103 10.10 2.89 -5.59
C ASP A 103 10.11 1.67 -6.51
N HIS A 104 9.82 1.86 -7.80
CA HIS A 104 9.91 0.80 -8.80
C HIS A 104 11.35 0.25 -8.90
N TYR A 105 12.35 1.11 -9.13
CA TYR A 105 13.74 0.66 -9.26
C TYR A 105 14.31 0.10 -7.96
N SER A 106 13.86 0.59 -6.80
CA SER A 106 14.21 0.02 -5.50
C SER A 106 13.71 -1.42 -5.36
N ARG A 107 12.47 -1.72 -5.79
CA ARG A 107 11.95 -3.09 -5.83
C ARG A 107 12.72 -3.98 -6.80
N VAL A 108 12.98 -3.49 -8.03
CA VAL A 108 13.75 -4.27 -9.02
C VAL A 108 15.17 -4.55 -8.53
N LEU A 109 15.81 -3.58 -7.86
CA LEU A 109 17.13 -3.74 -7.25
C LEU A 109 17.11 -4.76 -6.10
N SER A 110 16.04 -4.81 -5.31
CA SER A 110 15.90 -5.81 -4.24
C SER A 110 15.88 -7.25 -4.77
N LEU A 111 15.38 -7.45 -6.00
CA LEU A 111 15.40 -8.74 -6.69
C LEU A 111 16.76 -9.02 -7.36
N ASN A 112 17.53 -7.97 -7.69
CA ASN A 112 18.78 -8.06 -8.45
C ASN A 112 19.91 -7.24 -7.80
N PRO A 113 20.34 -7.57 -6.57
CA PRO A 113 21.20 -6.71 -5.76
C PRO A 113 22.60 -6.46 -6.37
N PHE A 114 23.10 -7.40 -7.18
CA PHE A 114 24.45 -7.32 -7.75
C PHE A 114 24.51 -6.53 -9.06
N ASN A 115 23.38 -6.19 -9.68
CA ASN A 115 23.37 -5.41 -10.91
C ASN A 115 23.88 -3.98 -10.64
N LYS A 116 25.02 -3.62 -11.24
CA LYS A 116 25.68 -2.32 -11.04
C LYS A 116 24.88 -1.16 -11.67
N GLU A 117 24.25 -1.39 -12.82
CA GLU A 117 23.48 -0.37 -13.52
C GLU A 117 22.22 0.01 -12.74
N LEU A 118 21.51 -0.97 -12.20
CA LEU A 118 20.33 -0.73 -11.35
C LEU A 118 20.69 0.05 -10.09
N ARG A 119 21.85 -0.25 -9.47
CA ARG A 119 22.35 0.52 -8.31
C ARG A 119 22.63 1.97 -8.69
N ALA A 120 23.37 2.20 -9.77
CA ALA A 120 23.67 3.54 -10.26
C ALA A 120 22.39 4.33 -10.59
N LYS A 121 21.43 3.69 -11.26
CA LYS A 121 20.14 4.29 -11.61
C LYS A 121 19.30 4.65 -10.38
N CYS A 122 19.19 3.74 -9.42
CA CYS A 122 18.47 3.98 -8.16
C CYS A 122 19.11 5.12 -7.36
N PHE A 123 20.45 5.16 -7.30
CA PHE A 123 21.19 6.23 -6.65
C PHE A 123 20.97 7.59 -7.33
N HIS A 124 21.05 7.65 -8.65
CA HIS A 124 20.81 8.87 -9.41
C HIS A 124 19.37 9.37 -9.21
N LEU A 125 18.37 8.50 -9.31
CA LEU A 125 16.97 8.85 -9.05
C LEU A 125 16.75 9.36 -7.63
N SER A 126 17.39 8.73 -6.64
CA SER A 126 17.32 9.18 -5.24
C SER A 126 17.90 10.59 -5.08
N LYS A 127 19.07 10.86 -5.66
CA LYS A 127 19.68 12.20 -5.67
C LYS A 127 18.79 13.24 -6.36
N THR A 128 18.28 12.92 -7.55
CA THR A 128 17.42 13.81 -8.32
C THR A 128 16.13 14.10 -7.57
N TYR A 129 15.45 13.08 -7.04
CA TYR A 129 14.26 13.24 -6.21
C TYR A 129 14.52 14.15 -5.00
N ASN A 130 15.58 13.89 -4.24
CA ASN A 130 15.90 14.70 -3.06
C ASN A 130 16.24 16.15 -3.42
N LYS A 131 16.99 16.38 -4.50
CA LYS A 131 17.31 17.72 -5.01
C LYS A 131 16.04 18.47 -5.40
N THR A 132 15.21 17.89 -6.28
CA THR A 132 13.97 18.50 -6.75
C THR A 132 12.98 18.73 -5.60
N ARG A 133 12.90 17.79 -4.63
CA ARG A 133 12.06 17.93 -3.43
C ARG A 133 12.48 19.14 -2.60
N LYS A 134 13.78 19.26 -2.30
CA LYS A 134 14.35 20.39 -1.54
C LYS A 134 14.12 21.71 -2.29
N GLU A 135 14.33 21.74 -3.60
CA GLU A 135 14.13 22.92 -4.44
C GLU A 135 12.67 23.38 -4.49
N LYS A 136 11.72 22.49 -4.83
CA LYS A 136 10.29 22.83 -4.90
C LYS A 136 9.76 23.34 -3.57
N ARG A 137 10.23 22.73 -2.48
CA ARG A 137 9.94 23.19 -1.14
C ARG A 137 10.47 24.61 -0.90
N ARG A 138 11.76 24.87 -1.14
CA ARG A 138 12.36 26.21 -0.96
C ARG A 138 11.61 27.27 -1.78
N ASN A 139 11.28 26.97 -3.03
CA ASN A 139 10.54 27.89 -3.90
C ASN A 139 9.16 28.20 -3.32
N TYR A 140 8.42 27.19 -2.85
CA TYR A 140 7.14 27.40 -2.19
C TYR A 140 7.23 28.31 -0.96
N PHE A 141 8.23 28.12 -0.10
CA PHE A 141 8.44 29.01 1.05
C PHE A 141 8.83 30.43 0.63
N LYS A 142 9.70 30.56 -0.38
CA LYS A 142 10.06 31.86 -0.94
C LYS A 142 8.81 32.59 -1.45
N ASP A 143 7.93 31.89 -2.16
CA ASP A 143 6.68 32.45 -2.67
C ASP A 143 5.73 32.84 -1.54
N LEU A 144 5.62 32.04 -0.47
CA LEU A 144 4.86 32.41 0.73
C LEU A 144 5.40 33.67 1.40
N MET A 145 6.73 33.83 1.48
CA MET A 145 7.35 35.03 2.06
C MET A 145 7.07 36.28 1.23
N VAL A 146 7.10 36.16 -0.10
CA VAL A 146 6.73 37.26 -1.00
C VAL A 146 5.25 37.62 -0.82
N LYS A 147 4.36 36.61 -0.77
CA LYS A 147 2.94 36.83 -0.48
C LYS A 147 2.73 37.50 0.88
N LEU A 148 3.44 37.07 1.92
CA LEU A 148 3.33 37.63 3.26
C LEU A 148 3.67 39.12 3.27
N LYS A 149 4.78 39.52 2.62
CA LYS A 149 5.19 40.93 2.51
C LYS A 149 4.11 41.77 1.82
N ASN A 150 3.58 41.28 0.70
CA ASN A 150 2.58 41.99 -0.09
C ASN A 150 1.20 42.07 0.59
N THR A 151 0.87 41.11 1.46
CA THR A 151 -0.47 41.00 2.06
C THR A 151 -0.59 41.68 3.42
N SER A 152 0.54 42.01 4.05
CA SER A 152 0.58 42.57 5.42
C SER A 152 -0.24 43.85 5.61
N GLN A 153 -0.43 44.63 4.55
CA GLN A 153 -1.18 45.90 4.60
C GLN A 153 -2.64 45.77 4.13
N SER A 154 -2.95 44.79 3.28
CA SER A 154 -4.24 44.74 2.58
C SER A 154 -5.28 43.80 3.21
N ASN A 155 -4.86 42.70 3.83
CA ASN A 155 -5.80 41.73 4.40
C ASN A 155 -5.21 40.94 5.60
N PRO A 156 -5.65 41.23 6.83
CA PRO A 156 -5.10 40.59 8.03
C PRO A 156 -5.46 39.10 8.13
N LYS A 157 -6.57 38.64 7.55
CA LYS A 157 -6.99 37.24 7.63
C LYS A 157 -6.03 36.33 6.86
N THR A 158 -5.77 36.68 5.61
CA THR A 158 -4.83 35.95 4.75
C THR A 158 -3.40 35.97 5.29
N PHE A 159 -3.01 37.05 5.99
CA PHE A 159 -1.73 37.13 6.67
C PHE A 159 -1.61 36.03 7.75
N TRP A 160 -2.61 35.92 8.64
CA TRP A 160 -2.63 34.89 9.68
C TRP A 160 -2.70 33.47 9.11
N ASP A 161 -3.42 33.25 8.01
CA ASP A 161 -3.47 31.95 7.34
C ASP A 161 -2.09 31.51 6.82
N ILE A 162 -1.33 32.45 6.23
CA ILE A 162 0.05 32.19 5.79
C ILE A 162 0.95 31.89 7.00
N ILE A 163 0.86 32.67 8.07
CA ILE A 163 1.63 32.43 9.31
C ILE A 163 1.32 31.06 9.92
N ASN A 164 0.05 30.66 9.97
CA ASN A 164 -0.37 29.35 10.48
C ASN A 164 0.16 28.21 9.61
N THR A 165 0.19 28.42 8.29
CA THR A 165 0.77 27.45 7.34
C THR A 165 2.27 27.29 7.58
N LEU A 166 3.00 28.39 7.79
CA LEU A 166 4.43 28.38 8.10
C LEU A 166 4.72 27.65 9.43
N LYS A 167 3.98 27.97 10.50
CA LYS A 167 4.12 27.30 11.81
C LYS A 167 3.89 25.80 11.74
N SER A 168 2.85 25.37 11.01
CA SER A 168 2.53 23.94 10.84
C SER A 168 3.65 23.20 10.11
N SER A 169 4.32 23.87 9.17
CA SER A 169 5.37 23.26 8.36
C SER A 169 6.73 23.08 9.08
N ASP A 170 7.01 23.88 10.12
CA ASP A 170 8.18 23.73 10.97
C ASP A 170 8.07 22.56 11.95
N GLN A 171 6.84 22.25 12.39
CA GLN A 171 6.58 21.05 13.21
C GLN A 171 6.83 19.77 12.42
N GLU A 172 6.36 19.70 11.16
CA GLU A 172 6.63 18.54 10.29
C GLU A 172 8.13 18.31 10.06
N ASN A 173 8.95 19.37 10.08
CA ASN A 173 10.41 19.23 9.95
C ASN A 173 11.03 18.52 11.13
N LYS A 174 10.65 18.92 12.34
CA LYS A 174 11.18 18.34 13.58
C LYS A 174 10.80 16.85 13.69
N GLU A 175 9.60 16.48 13.28
CA GLU A 175 9.15 15.08 13.26
C GLU A 175 9.84 14.25 12.18
N SER A 176 10.24 14.87 11.06
CA SER A 176 10.83 14.14 9.94
C SER A 176 12.30 13.77 10.10
N GLY A 177 13.03 14.31 11.09
CA GLY A 177 14.30 13.80 11.66
C GLY A 177 15.43 13.29 10.75
N ILE A 178 15.36 13.46 9.42
CA ILE A 178 16.19 12.71 8.46
C ILE A 178 17.26 13.59 7.79
N ASP A 179 17.21 14.92 7.92
CA ASP A 179 18.10 15.81 7.17
C ASP A 179 19.26 16.43 8.00
N ALA A 180 19.64 15.87 9.16
CA ALA A 180 20.73 16.41 9.99
C ALA A 180 22.14 15.81 9.74
N GLU A 181 22.28 14.69 9.02
CA GLU A 181 23.61 14.12 8.73
C GLU A 181 23.68 13.54 7.30
N SER A 182 24.33 14.26 6.40
CA SER A 182 25.08 13.77 5.22
C SER A 182 25.80 14.92 4.53
#